data_AF-A0A352X7J7-F1
#
_entry.id   AF-A0A352X7J7-F1
#
_cell.length_a   1.000
_cell.length_b   1.000
_cell.length_c   1.000
_cell.angle_alpha   90.00
_cell.angle_beta   90.00
_cell.angle_gamma   90.00
#
_symmetry.space_group_name_H-M   'P 1'
#
loop_
_entity.id
_entity.type
_entity.pdbx_description
1 polymer ?
#
loop_
_entity_poly.entity_id
_entity_poly.type
_entity_poly.pdbx_seq_one_letter_code
_entity_poly.pdbx_strand_id
1 'polypeptide(L)'
;MILSVDITSLFLPYLPPGAFLPDLPLDSLFSTQGIMVMLLVAYAVAMWMFLTSAPKVHTIMVSDLEIAREFYEGLLDLSAAEVPLHYYYNYEQTLGATAIDPLYISNTGSAGTTSLRGTDGFWYQLKKNTQLHVISGASLGAKNQQRHVCFDGDCLEQVLMRVQMRRLKYKVRNQKPLNFLVKDLEGRVIELAEVSN
;
A
#
# COMPACT_ATOMS: atom_id res chain seq x y z
N MET A 1 8.93 -30.93 66.82
CA MET A 1 7.66 -31.45 66.29
C MET A 1 7.45 -30.80 64.93
N ILE A 2 7.55 -31.61 63.89
CA ILE A 2 7.55 -31.27 62.46
C ILE A 2 6.10 -31.10 62.00
N LEU A 3 5.82 -30.14 61.12
CA LEU A 3 4.66 -30.11 60.19
C LEU A 3 4.96 -29.09 59.09
N SER A 4 5.58 -29.56 58.01
CA SER A 4 4.99 -29.74 56.68
C SER A 4 4.72 -28.44 55.92
N VAL A 5 5.70 -28.07 55.10
CA VAL A 5 5.52 -27.16 53.96
C VAL A 5 4.78 -27.96 52.89
N ASP A 6 3.61 -27.49 52.49
CA ASP A 6 2.81 -28.12 51.44
C ASP A 6 3.42 -27.79 50.08
N ILE A 7 4.16 -28.75 49.51
CA ILE A 7 4.79 -28.69 48.19
C ILE A 7 3.78 -29.22 47.15
N THR A 8 2.56 -28.70 47.16
CA THR A 8 1.61 -28.92 46.06
C THR A 8 2.01 -28.06 44.88
N SER A 9 3.02 -28.55 44.18
CA SER A 9 3.02 -28.70 42.73
C SER A 9 2.13 -27.71 41.96
N LEU A 10 2.79 -26.71 41.37
CA LEU A 10 2.34 -26.03 40.16
C LEU A 10 2.09 -27.06 39.04
N PHE A 11 0.93 -27.71 39.07
CA PHE A 11 0.34 -28.33 37.89
C PHE A 11 -0.54 -27.26 37.23
N LEU A 12 0.07 -26.39 36.41
CA LEU A 12 -0.69 -25.81 35.32
C LEU A 12 -1.14 -26.99 34.45
N PRO A 13 -2.44 -27.27 34.29
CA PRO A 13 -2.86 -28.21 33.28
C PRO A 13 -2.40 -27.63 31.94
N TYR A 14 -1.55 -28.37 31.25
CA TYR A 14 -1.27 -28.17 29.84
C TYR A 14 -2.59 -28.48 29.11
N LEU A 15 -3.50 -27.49 29.05
CA LEU A 15 -4.76 -27.60 28.35
C LEU A 15 -4.42 -27.79 26.86
N PRO A 16 -4.61 -28.98 26.27
CA PRO A 16 -4.49 -29.09 24.83
C PRO A 16 -5.57 -28.19 24.22
N PRO A 17 -5.32 -27.55 23.06
CA PRO A 17 -6.31 -26.67 22.42
C PRO A 17 -7.66 -27.36 22.13
N GLY A 18 -7.74 -28.70 22.20
CA GLY A 18 -8.99 -29.47 22.13
C GLY A 18 -9.89 -29.42 23.37
N ALA A 19 -9.41 -28.94 24.53
CA ALA A 19 -10.21 -28.84 25.75
C ALA A 19 -11.20 -27.66 25.75
N PHE A 20 -11.10 -26.75 24.77
CA PHE A 20 -12.05 -25.64 24.57
C PHE A 20 -13.21 -25.99 23.61
N LEU A 21 -13.26 -27.22 23.08
CA LEU A 21 -14.35 -27.68 22.20
C LEU A 21 -14.85 -29.10 22.57
N PRO A 22 -15.28 -29.36 23.81
CA PRO A 22 -15.70 -30.71 24.23
C PRO A 22 -17.05 -31.15 23.63
N ASP A 23 -17.90 -30.22 23.18
CA ASP A 23 -19.24 -30.50 22.66
C ASP A 23 -19.51 -29.78 21.32
N LEU A 24 -18.75 -30.09 20.27
CA LEU A 24 -19.23 -29.86 18.90
C LEU A 24 -19.98 -31.12 18.44
N PRO A 25 -21.31 -31.21 18.61
CA PRO A 25 -22.07 -32.30 18.04
C PRO A 25 -21.89 -32.21 16.51
N LEU A 26 -21.14 -33.15 15.95
CA LEU A 26 -20.91 -33.22 14.50
C LEU A 26 -22.23 -33.28 13.74
N ASP A 27 -23.28 -33.81 14.36
CA ASP A 27 -24.65 -33.82 13.83
C ASP A 27 -25.26 -32.41 13.67
N SER A 28 -24.87 -31.45 14.51
CA SER A 28 -25.28 -30.05 14.37
C SER A 28 -24.49 -29.30 13.30
N LEU A 29 -23.29 -29.77 12.90
CA LEU A 29 -22.50 -29.19 11.82
C LEU A 29 -23.07 -29.54 10.44
N PHE A 30 -23.68 -30.72 10.29
CA PHE A 30 -24.34 -31.16 9.05
C PHE A 30 -25.85 -30.89 8.99
N SER A 31 -26.44 -30.27 10.03
CA SER A 31 -27.83 -29.79 10.01
C SER A 31 -27.99 -28.59 9.05
N THR A 32 -29.20 -28.32 8.55
CA THR A 32 -29.50 -27.17 7.67
C THR A 32 -29.07 -25.84 8.30
N GLN A 33 -29.26 -25.69 9.61
CA GLN A 33 -28.83 -24.51 10.36
C GLN A 33 -27.31 -24.47 10.57
N GLY A 34 -26.66 -25.63 10.78
CA GLY A 34 -25.21 -25.75 10.88
C GLY A 34 -24.50 -25.39 9.58
N ILE A 35 -25.01 -25.89 8.46
CA ILE A 35 -24.54 -25.57 7.10
C ILE A 35 -24.70 -24.06 6.84
N MET A 36 -25.83 -23.46 7.22
CA MET A 36 -26.05 -22.01 7.08
C MET A 36 -25.00 -21.20 7.85
N VAL A 37 -24.69 -21.57 9.10
CA VAL A 37 -23.66 -20.88 9.89
C VAL A 37 -22.27 -21.10 9.30
N MET A 38 -21.94 -22.33 8.87
CA MET A 38 -20.67 -22.62 8.22
C MET A 38 -20.48 -21.82 6.92
N LEU A 39 -21.52 -21.67 6.10
CA LEU A 39 -21.47 -20.85 4.89
C LEU A 39 -21.21 -19.38 5.22
N LEU A 40 -21.85 -18.84 6.26
CA LEU A 40 -21.62 -17.46 6.70
C LEU A 40 -20.19 -17.25 7.20
N VAL A 41 -19.66 -18.18 8.00
CA VAL A 41 -18.27 -18.13 8.46
C VAL A 41 -17.30 -18.24 7.28
N ALA A 42 -17.52 -19.19 6.37
CA ALA A 42 -16.70 -19.35 5.18
C ALA A 42 -16.69 -18.08 4.31
N TYR A 43 -17.86 -17.45 4.13
CA TYR A 43 -17.97 -16.18 3.41
C TYR A 43 -17.23 -15.05 4.12
N ALA A 44 -17.40 -14.91 5.44
CA ALA A 44 -16.71 -13.88 6.22
C ALA A 44 -15.18 -14.03 6.13
N VAL A 45 -14.68 -15.27 6.22
CA VAL A 45 -13.25 -15.58 6.07
C VAL A 45 -12.77 -15.26 4.64
N ALA A 46 -13.52 -15.66 3.62
CA ALA A 46 -13.19 -15.36 2.23
C ALA A 46 -13.13 -13.85 1.98
N MET A 47 -14.10 -13.10 2.51
CA MET A 47 -14.15 -11.64 2.40
C MET A 47 -12.98 -10.97 3.13
N TRP A 48 -12.62 -11.45 4.33
CA TRP A 48 -11.46 -10.97 5.06
C TRP A 48 -10.16 -11.18 4.26
N MET A 49 -9.97 -12.38 3.70
CA MET A 49 -8.80 -12.68 2.86
C MET A 49 -8.76 -11.81 1.59
N PHE A 50 -9.91 -11.55 0.98
CA PHE A 50 -10.02 -10.68 -0.19
C PHE A 50 -9.62 -9.23 0.13
N LEU A 51 -10.22 -8.65 1.18
CA LEU A 51 -9.96 -7.26 1.58
C LEU A 51 -8.51 -7.05 2.03
N THR A 52 -7.93 -8.02 2.75
CA THR A 52 -6.53 -7.93 3.19
C THR A 52 -5.52 -8.12 2.05
N SER A 53 -5.93 -8.77 0.96
CA SER A 53 -5.09 -8.98 -0.23
C SER A 53 -5.14 -7.82 -1.23
N ALA A 54 -5.99 -6.82 -1.00
CA ALA A 54 -6.20 -5.73 -1.93
C ALA A 54 -4.88 -4.98 -2.24
N PRO A 55 -4.59 -4.70 -3.52
CA PRO A 55 -3.41 -3.94 -3.89
C PRO A 55 -3.51 -2.52 -3.36
N LYS A 56 -2.43 -2.02 -2.76
CA LYS A 56 -2.31 -0.64 -2.29
C LYS A 56 -1.56 0.20 -3.31
N VAL A 57 -2.04 1.41 -3.55
CA VAL A 57 -1.35 2.40 -4.40
C VAL A 57 -1.09 3.62 -3.55
N HIS A 58 0.18 4.00 -3.42
CA HIS A 58 0.56 5.26 -2.80
C HIS A 58 0.93 6.27 -3.87
N THR A 59 0.65 7.54 -3.62
CA THR A 59 1.03 8.64 -4.50
C THR A 59 2.06 9.53 -3.83
N ILE A 60 3.17 9.77 -4.52
CA ILE A 60 4.18 10.74 -4.14
C ILE A 60 4.18 11.85 -5.19
N MET A 61 4.03 13.08 -4.71
CA MET A 61 4.23 14.28 -5.51
C MET A 61 5.69 14.70 -5.45
N VAL A 62 6.32 14.93 -6.59
CA VAL A 62 7.72 15.33 -6.69
C VAL A 62 7.85 16.71 -7.32
N SER A 63 8.96 17.38 -7.01
CA SER A 63 9.31 18.67 -7.60
C SER A 63 9.84 18.55 -9.03
N ASP A 64 10.53 17.47 -9.34
CA ASP A 64 11.17 17.21 -10.63
C ASP A 64 11.07 15.70 -10.93
N LEU A 65 10.53 15.35 -12.10
CA LEU A 65 10.24 13.97 -12.48
C LEU A 65 11.50 13.23 -12.91
N GLU A 66 12.42 13.90 -13.60
CA GLU A 66 13.67 13.32 -14.07
C GLU A 66 14.57 12.92 -12.89
N ILE A 67 14.69 13.79 -11.89
CA ILE A 67 15.44 13.50 -10.66
C ILE A 67 14.75 12.40 -9.86
N ALA A 68 13.42 12.42 -9.81
CA ALA A 68 12.67 11.36 -9.14
C ALA A 68 12.87 10.00 -9.82
N ARG A 69 12.87 9.95 -11.15
CA ARG A 69 13.13 8.72 -11.92
C ARG A 69 14.50 8.14 -11.59
N GLU A 70 15.54 8.97 -11.60
CA GLU A 70 16.89 8.55 -11.23
C GLU A 70 16.97 8.04 -9.78
N PHE A 71 16.26 8.70 -8.87
CA PHE A 71 16.19 8.28 -7.47
C PHE A 71 15.47 6.93 -7.29
N TYR A 72 14.29 6.76 -7.88
CA TYR A 72 13.46 5.57 -7.68
C TYR A 72 13.96 4.36 -8.50
N GLU A 73 14.35 4.54 -9.76
CA GLU A 73 14.89 3.46 -10.61
C GLU A 73 16.37 3.21 -10.37
N GLY A 74 17.17 4.27 -10.27
CA GLY A 74 18.63 4.13 -10.15
C GLY A 74 19.07 3.80 -8.74
N LEU A 75 18.79 4.69 -7.78
CA LEU A 75 19.27 4.52 -6.41
C LEU A 75 18.52 3.44 -5.64
N LEU A 76 17.18 3.50 -5.69
CA LEU A 76 16.31 2.58 -4.96
C LEU A 76 16.03 1.27 -5.70
N ASP A 77 16.35 1.20 -7.00
CA ASP A 77 16.24 0.00 -7.83
C ASP A 77 14.82 -0.59 -7.74
N LEU A 78 13.84 0.31 -7.87
CA LEU A 78 12.45 -0.07 -7.96
C LEU A 78 12.15 -0.53 -9.38
N SER A 79 11.47 -1.68 -9.48
CA SER A 79 11.00 -2.16 -10.78
C SER A 79 9.95 -1.22 -11.31
N ALA A 80 10.15 -0.71 -12.53
CA ALA A 80 9.11 -0.01 -13.27
C ALA A 80 7.92 -0.96 -13.47
N ALA A 81 6.72 -0.45 -13.20
CA ALA A 81 5.47 -1.13 -13.45
C ALA A 81 4.86 -0.51 -14.71
N GLU A 82 4.76 -1.29 -15.79
CA GLU A 82 4.35 -0.80 -17.12
C GLU A 82 2.87 -0.41 -17.19
N VAL A 83 2.05 -0.87 -16.23
CA VAL A 83 0.61 -0.62 -16.20
C VAL A 83 0.14 -0.33 -14.76
N PRO A 84 -0.56 0.78 -14.51
CA PRO A 84 -1.23 1.01 -13.24
C PRO A 84 -2.21 -0.13 -12.95
N LEU A 85 -2.15 -0.73 -11.76
CA LEU A 85 -3.18 -1.68 -11.33
C LEU A 85 -4.59 -1.05 -11.36
N HIS A 86 -4.69 0.29 -11.37
CA HIS A 86 -5.94 1.03 -11.48
C HIS A 86 -6.67 0.83 -12.83
N TYR A 87 -5.97 0.49 -13.93
CA TYR A 87 -6.65 0.21 -15.20
C TYR A 87 -7.45 -1.09 -15.17
N TYR A 88 -7.18 -2.01 -14.24
CA TYR A 88 -7.97 -3.22 -14.06
C TYR A 88 -9.28 -2.98 -13.27
N TYR A 89 -9.45 -1.80 -12.65
CA TYR A 89 -10.61 -1.46 -11.81
C TYR A 89 -11.18 -0.06 -12.14
N ASN A 90 -11.28 0.27 -13.43
CA ASN A 90 -11.96 1.48 -13.89
C ASN A 90 -13.48 1.37 -13.68
N TYR A 91 -13.99 1.81 -12.52
CA TYR A 91 -15.42 2.06 -12.31
C TYR A 91 -15.86 3.45 -12.82
N GLU A 92 -14.92 4.40 -12.97
CA GLU A 92 -15.21 5.80 -13.27
C GLU A 92 -15.41 6.10 -14.76
N GLN A 93 -14.93 5.25 -15.68
CA GLN A 93 -15.10 5.51 -17.13
C GLN A 93 -16.46 5.02 -17.68
N THR A 94 -17.25 4.27 -16.92
CA THR A 94 -18.57 3.76 -17.38
C THR A 94 -19.77 4.54 -16.81
N LEU A 95 -19.61 5.27 -15.70
CA LEU A 95 -20.73 6.01 -15.09
C LEU A 95 -20.96 7.41 -15.69
N GLY A 96 -20.02 7.91 -16.53
CA GLY A 96 -20.17 9.18 -17.26
C GLY A 96 -20.56 9.07 -18.73
N ALA A 97 -20.62 7.85 -19.30
CA ALA A 97 -20.77 7.63 -20.75
C ALA A 97 -22.10 6.97 -21.15
N THR A 98 -23.08 6.84 -20.25
CA THR A 98 -24.39 6.23 -20.56
C THR A 98 -25.36 7.16 -21.30
N ALA A 99 -24.89 8.24 -21.95
CA ALA A 99 -25.76 9.16 -22.69
C ALA A 99 -25.35 9.36 -24.16
N ILE A 100 -24.28 8.72 -24.65
CA ILE A 100 -23.83 8.93 -26.04
C ILE A 100 -23.56 7.60 -26.70
N ASP A 101 -24.49 7.20 -27.57
CA ASP A 101 -24.36 6.05 -28.47
C ASP A 101 -23.14 6.25 -29.40
N PRO A 102 -22.13 5.36 -29.36
CA PRO A 102 -20.87 5.52 -30.09
C PRO A 102 -21.01 5.36 -31.61
N LEU A 103 -22.21 5.16 -32.14
CA LEU A 103 -22.48 5.09 -33.58
C LEU A 103 -22.73 6.45 -34.26
N TYR A 104 -22.84 7.55 -33.51
CA TYR A 104 -23.20 8.87 -34.06
C TYR A 104 -22.04 9.86 -34.27
N ILE A 105 -20.80 9.54 -33.89
CA ILE A 105 -19.65 10.42 -34.16
C ILE A 105 -18.99 10.01 -35.48
N SER A 106 -19.70 10.26 -36.58
CA SER A 106 -19.14 10.20 -37.92
C SER A 106 -18.59 11.57 -38.33
N ASN A 107 -17.25 11.64 -38.33
CA ASN A 107 -16.43 12.40 -39.26
C ASN A 107 -16.68 13.91 -39.41
N THR A 108 -16.13 14.71 -38.50
CA THR A 108 -15.72 16.10 -38.80
C THR A 108 -14.43 16.48 -38.08
N GLY A 109 -13.37 16.66 -38.87
CA GLY A 109 -12.22 17.49 -38.53
C GLY A 109 -11.17 16.83 -37.64
N SER A 110 -9.91 17.11 -37.95
CA SER A 110 -8.76 16.83 -37.08
C SER A 110 -8.93 17.49 -35.71
N ALA A 111 -9.67 16.84 -34.81
CA ALA A 111 -9.40 16.96 -33.40
C ALA A 111 -8.18 16.07 -33.18
N GLY A 112 -6.99 16.71 -33.19
CA GLY A 112 -5.85 16.10 -32.54
C GLY A 112 -6.36 15.56 -31.23
N THR A 113 -6.12 14.27 -31.01
CA THR A 113 -6.08 13.69 -29.68
C THR A 113 -5.10 14.57 -28.90
N THR A 114 -5.61 15.66 -28.35
CA THR A 114 -5.30 16.02 -27.00
C THR A 114 -5.76 14.79 -26.22
N SER A 115 -4.87 13.80 -26.18
CA SER A 115 -4.57 13.23 -24.88
C SER A 115 -4.61 14.45 -23.96
N LEU A 116 -5.59 14.48 -23.05
CA LEU A 116 -5.28 15.07 -21.75
C LEU A 116 -3.88 14.52 -21.49
N ARG A 117 -2.86 15.38 -21.61
CA ARG A 117 -1.48 15.01 -21.35
C ARG A 117 -1.56 14.36 -20.01
N GLY A 118 -1.54 13.02 -20.00
CA GLY A 118 -1.62 12.24 -18.80
C GLY A 118 -0.51 12.83 -17.96
N THR A 119 -0.83 13.28 -16.75
CA THR A 119 0.17 13.76 -15.80
C THR A 119 1.35 12.81 -15.91
N ASP A 120 2.44 13.28 -16.53
CA ASP A 120 3.60 12.45 -16.84
C ASP A 120 4.09 11.92 -15.50
N GLY A 121 3.89 10.63 -15.27
CA GLY A 121 4.01 10.04 -13.96
C GLY A 121 4.51 8.62 -14.10
N PHE A 122 5.38 8.23 -13.18
CA PHE A 122 6.01 6.91 -13.20
C PHE A 122 5.33 5.98 -12.20
N TRP A 123 5.27 4.72 -12.56
CA TRP A 123 4.71 3.66 -11.73
C TRP A 123 5.80 2.69 -11.34
N TYR A 124 5.92 2.44 -10.04
CA TYR A 124 6.95 1.59 -9.47
C TYR A 124 6.35 0.53 -8.55
N GLN A 125 6.95 -0.66 -8.55
CA GLN A 125 6.58 -1.71 -7.60
C GLN A 125 7.40 -1.57 -6.31
N LEU A 126 6.75 -1.22 -5.20
CA LEU A 126 7.40 -1.04 -3.90
C LEU A 126 7.50 -2.37 -3.13
N LYS A 127 6.41 -3.15 -3.14
CA LYS A 127 6.28 -4.52 -2.59
C LYS A 127 5.35 -5.34 -3.49
N LYS A 128 5.20 -6.66 -3.25
CA LYS A 128 4.36 -7.55 -4.10
C LYS A 128 2.94 -7.01 -4.40
N ASN A 129 2.27 -6.43 -3.41
CA ASN A 129 0.91 -5.90 -3.55
C ASN A 129 0.84 -4.37 -3.33
N THR A 130 1.96 -3.67 -3.53
CA THR A 130 2.02 -2.22 -3.29
C THR A 130 2.74 -1.51 -4.43
N GLN A 131 2.03 -0.60 -5.08
CA GLN A 131 2.56 0.26 -6.12
C GLN A 131 2.76 1.68 -5.60
N LEU A 132 3.75 2.34 -6.19
CA LEU A 132 4.08 3.73 -5.97
C LEU A 132 3.85 4.48 -7.28
N HIS A 133 2.96 5.46 -7.23
CA HIS A 133 2.70 6.41 -8.31
C HIS A 133 3.46 7.70 -8.01
N VAL A 134 4.37 8.08 -8.91
CA VAL A 134 5.18 9.29 -8.80
C VAL A 134 4.66 10.30 -9.81
N ILE A 135 4.18 11.44 -9.34
CA ILE A 135 3.64 12.52 -10.17
C ILE A 135 4.33 13.83 -9.87
N SER A 136 4.42 14.74 -10.84
CA SER A 136 4.82 16.12 -10.56
C SER A 136 3.74 16.85 -9.76
N GLY A 137 4.15 17.79 -8.91
CA GLY A 137 3.20 18.64 -8.17
C GLY A 137 3.69 19.17 -6.83
N ALA A 138 4.87 18.74 -6.36
CA ALA A 138 5.44 19.30 -5.14
C ALA A 138 6.24 20.58 -5.45
N SER A 139 6.14 21.58 -4.58
CA SER A 139 7.07 22.72 -4.61
C SER A 139 8.45 22.29 -4.12
N LEU A 140 9.50 23.00 -4.54
CA LEU A 140 10.83 22.84 -3.95
C LEU A 140 10.80 23.05 -2.43
N GLY A 141 11.68 22.33 -1.74
CA GLY A 141 11.83 22.36 -0.29
C GLY A 141 12.68 23.52 0.20
N ALA A 142 12.98 23.50 1.50
CA ALA A 142 13.85 24.51 2.09
C ALA A 142 15.23 24.51 1.41
N LYS A 143 15.78 25.70 1.15
CA LYS A 143 17.07 25.88 0.45
C LYS A 143 17.07 25.36 -1.00
N ASN A 144 15.93 25.42 -1.69
CA ASN A 144 15.81 25.01 -3.08
C ASN A 144 16.17 23.52 -3.31
N GLN A 145 15.90 22.69 -2.29
CA GLN A 145 16.14 21.25 -2.34
C GLN A 145 14.99 20.56 -3.06
N GLN A 146 15.31 19.43 -3.70
CA GLN A 146 14.29 18.59 -4.32
C GLN A 146 13.39 18.03 -3.22
N ARG A 147 12.08 17.99 -3.47
CA ARG A 147 11.10 17.63 -2.45
C ARG A 147 10.09 16.64 -2.99
N HIS A 148 9.96 15.53 -2.28
CA HIS A 148 9.01 14.48 -2.53
C HIS A 148 8.03 14.44 -1.36
N VAL A 149 6.75 14.56 -1.66
CA VAL A 149 5.69 14.72 -0.67
C VAL A 149 4.72 13.56 -0.80
N CYS A 150 4.43 12.89 0.33
CA CYS A 150 3.41 11.85 0.39
C CYS A 150 2.34 12.20 1.42
N PHE A 151 1.11 11.81 1.15
CA PHE A 151 0.00 11.92 2.10
C PHE A 151 -0.06 10.75 3.08
N ASP A 152 0.60 9.63 2.75
CA ASP A 152 0.54 8.40 3.54
C ASP A 152 1.89 8.14 4.22
N GLY A 153 1.89 8.07 5.55
CA GLY A 153 3.07 7.73 6.34
C GLY A 153 3.63 6.36 6.00
N ASP A 154 2.77 5.37 5.74
CA ASP A 154 3.19 3.99 5.39
C ASP A 154 4.02 3.97 4.10
N CYS A 155 3.74 4.89 3.17
CA CYS A 155 4.50 5.03 1.93
C CYS A 155 5.94 5.47 2.22
N LEU A 156 6.10 6.53 3.01
CA LEU A 156 7.41 7.09 3.33
C LEU A 156 8.23 6.16 4.22
N GLU A 157 7.60 5.42 5.12
CA GLU A 157 8.27 4.38 5.91
C GLU A 157 8.85 3.28 5.00
N GLN A 158 8.09 2.84 3.99
CA GLN A 158 8.57 1.84 3.03
C GLN A 158 9.72 2.38 2.16
N VAL A 159 9.65 3.64 1.73
CA VAL A 159 10.75 4.29 1.01
C VAL A 159 11.98 4.42 1.91
N LEU A 160 11.83 4.83 3.17
CA LEU A 160 12.91 4.93 4.13
C LEU A 160 13.59 3.58 4.38
N MET A 161 12.80 2.50 4.52
CA MET A 161 13.33 1.15 4.64
C MET A 161 14.16 0.75 3.42
N ARG A 162 13.71 1.08 2.20
CA ARG A 162 14.49 0.85 0.96
C ARG A 162 15.79 1.66 0.96
N VAL A 163 15.75 2.93 1.33
CA VAL A 163 16.93 3.81 1.48
C VAL A 163 17.96 3.18 2.43
N GLN A 164 17.50 2.64 3.56
CA GLN A 164 18.32 1.95 4.55
C GLN A 164 18.93 0.66 4.00
N MET A 165 18.14 -0.18 3.33
CA MET A 165 18.62 -1.43 2.72
C MET A 165 19.66 -1.18 1.64
N ARG A 166 19.51 -0.10 0.86
CA ARG A 166 20.48 0.34 -0.16
C ARG A 166 21.68 1.08 0.43
N ARG A 167 21.75 1.23 1.76
CA ARG A 167 22.83 1.91 2.52
C ARG A 167 23.11 3.34 2.03
N LEU A 168 22.07 4.04 1.57
CA LEU A 168 22.19 5.43 1.14
C LEU A 168 22.42 6.34 2.36
N LYS A 169 23.03 7.50 2.13
CA LYS A 169 23.21 8.50 3.20
C LYS A 169 21.87 9.21 3.44
N TYR A 170 21.31 9.04 4.64
CA TYR A 170 20.05 9.66 5.02
C TYR A 170 20.11 10.31 6.40
N LYS A 171 19.18 11.23 6.67
CA LYS A 171 18.98 11.87 7.98
C LYS A 171 17.49 12.04 8.25
N VAL A 172 16.98 11.39 9.29
CA VAL A 172 15.61 11.63 9.78
C VAL A 172 15.58 12.94 10.56
N ARG A 173 14.65 13.83 10.20
CA ARG A 173 14.44 15.13 10.85
C ARG A 173 13.30 15.06 11.86
N ASN A 174 12.21 14.38 11.50
CA ASN A 174 11.05 14.19 12.35
C ASN A 174 10.44 12.82 12.10
N GLN A 175 9.82 12.22 13.12
CA GLN A 175 9.15 10.92 13.01
C GLN A 175 7.66 11.05 12.71
N LYS A 176 6.98 12.11 13.17
CA LYS A 176 5.55 12.36 12.94
C LYS A 176 5.27 13.86 12.85
N PRO A 177 4.82 14.41 11.71
CA PRO A 177 4.83 13.77 10.39
C PRO A 177 6.24 13.34 9.99
N LEU A 178 6.37 12.20 9.32
CA LEU A 178 7.65 11.63 8.93
C LEU A 178 8.35 12.56 7.93
N ASN A 179 9.56 13.00 8.27
CA ASN A 179 10.40 13.82 7.41
C ASN A 179 11.84 13.34 7.49
N PHE A 180 12.44 13.06 6.33
CA PHE A 180 13.84 12.69 6.23
C PHE A 180 14.47 13.21 4.94
N LEU A 181 15.79 13.39 5.00
CA LEU A 181 16.61 13.80 3.87
C LEU A 181 17.41 12.61 3.36
N VAL A 182 17.55 12.49 2.05
CA VAL A 182 18.42 11.52 1.41
C VAL A 182 19.39 12.26 0.50
N LYS A 183 20.64 11.81 0.48
CA LYS A 183 21.67 12.34 -0.40
C LYS A 183 21.91 11.38 -1.56
N ASP A 184 21.85 11.93 -2.76
CA ASP A 184 22.14 11.25 -4.01
C ASP A 184 23.67 11.10 -4.23
N LEU A 185 24.07 10.27 -5.20
CA LEU A 185 25.45 10.07 -5.66
C LEU A 185 26.06 11.38 -6.17
N GLU A 186 25.26 12.22 -6.84
CA GLU A 186 25.65 13.56 -7.31
C GLU A 186 25.71 14.60 -6.16
N GLY A 187 25.38 14.17 -4.94
CA GLY A 187 25.40 15.00 -3.76
C GLY A 187 24.20 15.94 -3.60
N ARG A 188 23.20 15.83 -4.47
CA ARG A 188 21.89 16.47 -4.35
C ARG A 188 21.18 15.97 -3.07
N VAL A 189 20.46 16.87 -2.40
CA VAL A 189 19.67 16.53 -1.21
C VAL A 189 18.19 16.50 -1.61
N ILE A 190 17.56 15.38 -1.36
CA ILE A 190 16.13 15.14 -1.60
C ILE A 190 15.44 15.07 -0.25
N GLU A 191 14.47 15.95 -0.03
CA GLU A 191 13.60 15.95 1.14
C GLU A 191 12.38 15.08 0.87
N LEU A 192 12.15 14.08 1.72
CA LEU A 192 10.94 13.27 1.74
C LEU A 192 10.11 13.66 2.95
N ALA A 193 8.87 14.12 2.72
CA ALA A 193 8.03 14.68 3.76
C ALA A 193 6.58 14.19 3.67
N GLU A 194 6.05 13.76 4.81
CA GLU A 194 4.63 13.48 4.99
C GLU A 194 3.86 14.80 5.10
N VAL A 195 2.69 14.89 4.47
CA VAL A 195 1.76 16.01 4.66
C VAL A 195 1.02 15.83 5.97
N SER A 196 1.28 16.69 6.96
CA SER A 196 0.40 16.83 8.12
C SER A 196 -0.77 17.75 7.80
N ASN A 197 -1.99 17.31 8.11
CA ASN A 197 -3.21 18.11 8.09
C ASN A 197 -3.38 18.85 9.42
#